data_AF-A0A2D4SAY0-F1
#
_entry.id   AF-A0A2D4SAY0-F1
#
_cell.length_a   1.000
_cell.length_b   1.000
_cell.length_c   1.000
_cell.angle_alpha   90.00
_cell.angle_beta   90.00
_cell.angle_gamma   90.00
#
_symmetry.space_group_name_H-M   'P 1'
#
loop_
_entity.id
_entity.type
_entity.pdbx_description
1 polymer ?
#
loop_
_entity_poly.entity_id
_entity_poly.type
_entity_poly.pdbx_seq_one_letter_code
_entity_poly.pdbx_strand_id
1 'polypeptide(L)'
;MASDRQDKASRRRRRREPLQVHLSMVVRTGPDPEDQLTLLNNRKLYMLGSVFEYRARMQRFLVAGLLRVATTSPRVYREIAPGLSAMLDGLRSRRRGRKAGK
;
A
#
# COMPACT_ATOMS: atom_id res chain seq x y z
N MET A 1 32.02 27.59 -38.12
CA MET A 1 32.19 26.92 -36.82
C MET A 1 31.88 27.90 -35.70
N ALA A 2 30.68 27.83 -35.13
CA ALA A 2 30.33 28.38 -33.81
C ALA A 2 28.90 27.88 -33.51
N SER A 3 28.81 26.64 -33.04
CA SER A 3 28.32 26.36 -31.68
C SER A 3 26.85 26.69 -31.52
N ASP A 4 26.01 25.79 -32.03
CA ASP A 4 25.01 25.05 -31.24
C ASP A 4 24.72 25.68 -29.87
N ARG A 5 24.04 26.83 -29.88
CA ARG A 5 23.55 27.47 -28.66
C ARG A 5 22.34 26.68 -28.24
N GLN A 6 22.63 25.61 -27.51
CA GLN A 6 21.72 24.84 -26.69
C GLN A 6 20.53 25.69 -26.23
N ASP A 7 19.39 25.45 -26.87
CA ASP A 7 18.07 25.64 -26.31
C ASP A 7 17.91 24.71 -25.10
N LYS A 8 18.66 24.97 -24.03
CA LYS A 8 18.30 24.53 -22.68
C LYS A 8 17.13 25.41 -22.24
N ALA A 9 15.99 25.23 -22.91
CA ALA A 9 14.70 25.62 -22.40
C ALA A 9 14.56 24.97 -21.03
N SER A 10 14.88 25.74 -19.99
CA SER A 10 14.70 25.35 -18.61
C SER A 10 13.23 24.95 -18.48
N ARG A 11 13.00 23.63 -18.40
CA ARG A 11 11.68 23.05 -18.20
C ARG A 11 11.30 23.38 -16.76
N ARG A 12 10.92 24.64 -16.54
CA ARG A 12 10.51 25.22 -15.27
C ARG A 12 9.42 24.30 -14.76
N ARG A 13 9.77 23.46 -13.78
CA ARG A 13 8.85 22.55 -13.10
C ARG A 13 7.70 23.43 -12.63
N ARG A 14 6.57 23.40 -13.36
CA ARG A 14 5.33 24.05 -12.92
C ARG A 14 5.10 23.52 -11.51
N ARG A 15 5.21 24.38 -10.49
CA ARG A 15 4.85 24.03 -9.11
C ARG A 15 3.39 23.58 -9.20
N ARG A 16 3.16 22.26 -9.16
CA ARG A 16 1.83 21.69 -9.21
C ARG A 16 1.18 22.03 -7.87
N GLU A 17 0.12 22.82 -7.92
CA GLU A 17 -0.70 23.06 -6.74
C GLU A 17 -1.24 21.72 -6.23
N PRO A 18 -1.25 21.48 -4.90
CA PRO A 18 -1.75 20.25 -4.33
C PRO A 18 -3.21 20.01 -4.71
N LEU A 19 -3.48 18.93 -5.43
CA LEU A 19 -4.84 18.51 -5.69
C LEU A 19 -5.43 17.91 -4.41
N GLN A 20 -6.49 18.53 -3.90
CA GLN A 20 -7.24 18.01 -2.75
C GLN A 20 -8.22 16.95 -3.24
N VAL A 21 -8.10 15.73 -2.73
CA VAL A 21 -9.03 14.63 -3.00
C VAL A 21 -9.55 14.03 -1.71
N HIS A 22 -10.82 13.65 -1.72
CA HIS A 22 -11.46 12.91 -0.63
C HIS A 22 -11.49 11.44 -1.02
N LEU A 23 -10.85 10.59 -0.21
CA LEU A 23 -10.75 9.16 -0.48
C LEU A 23 -11.51 8.35 0.57
N SER A 24 -12.41 7.52 0.06
CA SER A 24 -13.07 6.45 0.82
C SER A 24 -12.73 5.12 0.17
N MET A 25 -12.46 4.10 0.99
CA MET A 25 -12.18 2.74 0.54
C MET A 25 -12.92 1.77 1.43
N VAL A 26 -13.81 1.00 0.81
CA VAL A 26 -14.59 -0.06 1.46
C VAL A 26 -14.27 -1.37 0.76
N VAL A 27 -13.97 -2.40 1.54
CA VAL A 27 -13.74 -3.75 1.04
C VAL A 27 -14.93 -4.60 1.42
N ARG A 28 -15.59 -5.19 0.43
CA ARG A 28 -16.68 -6.14 0.62
C ARG A 28 -16.11 -7.55 0.56
N THR A 29 -16.30 -8.31 1.62
CA THR A 29 -15.83 -9.70 1.76
C THR A 29 -16.94 -10.72 1.51
N GLY A 30 -18.18 -10.28 1.34
CA GLY A 30 -19.33 -11.14 1.17
C GLY A 30 -20.60 -10.36 0.76
N PRO A 31 -21.72 -11.08 0.62
CA PRO A 31 -22.99 -10.49 0.19
C PRO A 31 -23.74 -9.77 1.32
N ASP A 32 -23.44 -10.10 2.58
CA ASP A 32 -24.12 -9.55 3.73
C ASP A 32 -23.60 -8.12 4.05
N PRO A 33 -24.45 -7.22 4.55
CA PRO A 33 -24.04 -5.85 4.89
C PRO A 33 -23.01 -5.79 6.04
N GLU A 34 -22.91 -6.85 6.85
CA GLU A 34 -21.90 -7.04 7.90
C GLU A 34 -20.53 -7.45 7.31
N ASP A 35 -20.52 -8.00 6.10
CA ASP A 35 -19.31 -8.46 5.39
C ASP A 35 -18.61 -7.30 4.66
N GLN A 36 -18.64 -6.09 5.21
CA GLN A 36 -17.93 -4.94 4.65
C GLN A 36 -17.02 -4.28 5.68
N LEU A 37 -15.79 -4.00 5.29
CA LEU A 37 -14.82 -3.27 6.10
C LEU A 37 -14.48 -1.94 5.43
N THR A 38 -14.79 -0.85 6.13
CA THR A 38 -14.34 0.49 5.71
C THR A 38 -12.89 0.68 6.15
N LEU A 39 -11.99 0.70 5.17
CA LEU A 39 -10.56 0.91 5.39
C LEU A 39 -10.19 2.40 5.44
N LEU A 40 -10.87 3.21 4.63
CA LEU A 40 -10.71 4.66 4.62
C LEU A 40 -12.10 5.29 4.55
N ASN A 41 -12.38 6.25 5.44
CA ASN A 41 -13.62 7.00 5.43
C ASN A 41 -13.31 8.48 5.22
N ASN A 42 -13.70 9.02 4.05
CA ASN A 42 -13.64 10.42 3.69
C ASN A 42 -12.31 11.11 4.05
N ARG A 43 -11.20 10.42 3.81
CA ARG A 43 -9.86 10.93 4.13
C ARG A 43 -9.50 12.04 3.14
N LYS A 44 -9.27 13.25 3.66
CA LYS A 44 -8.65 14.33 2.90
C LYS A 44 -7.19 13.99 2.59
N LEU A 45 -6.86 13.90 1.32
CA LEU A 45 -5.51 13.66 0.82
C LEU A 45 -5.11 14.79 -0.11
N TYR A 46 -3.93 15.36 0.14
CA TYR A 46 -3.31 16.37 -0.72
C TYR A 46 -2.31 15.65 -1.63
N MET A 47 -2.64 15.54 -2.91
CA MET A 47 -1.74 14.95 -3.90
C MET A 47 -0.75 16.03 -4.36
N LEU A 48 0.38 16.12 -3.65
CA LEU A 48 1.52 16.96 -4.01
C LEU A 48 2.44 16.20 -4.96
N GLY A 49 2.43 16.51 -6.26
CA GLY A 49 3.38 15.91 -7.22
C GLY A 49 2.80 14.75 -8.04
N SER A 50 3.56 13.67 -8.20
CA SER A 50 3.17 12.50 -9.03
C SER A 50 2.72 11.33 -8.16
N VAL A 51 1.72 10.55 -8.62
CA VAL A 51 1.25 9.32 -7.95
C VAL A 51 2.43 8.36 -7.69
N PHE A 52 3.41 8.36 -8.59
CA PHE A 52 4.60 7.52 -8.49
C PHE A 52 5.52 7.86 -7.31
N GLU A 53 5.55 9.11 -6.85
CA GLU A 53 6.34 9.53 -5.67
C GLU A 53 5.80 8.89 -4.38
N TYR A 54 4.51 8.55 -4.35
CA TYR A 54 3.85 7.93 -3.21
C TYR A 54 3.64 6.42 -3.36
N ARG A 55 4.15 5.80 -4.44
CA ARG A 55 3.92 4.38 -4.74
C ARG A 55 4.23 3.46 -3.56
N ALA A 56 5.40 3.63 -2.93
CA ALA A 56 5.79 2.81 -1.79
C ALA A 56 4.85 3.00 -0.59
N ARG A 57 4.36 4.22 -0.38
CA ARG A 57 3.41 4.54 0.70
C ARG A 57 2.04 3.92 0.41
N MET A 58 1.54 4.04 -0.81
CA MET A 58 0.29 3.45 -1.27
C MET A 58 0.32 1.92 -1.18
N GLN A 59 1.43 1.30 -1.59
CA GLN A 59 1.64 -0.15 -1.46
C GLN A 59 1.58 -0.59 0.00
N ARG A 60 2.25 0.12 0.91
CA ARG A 60 2.20 -0.18 2.36
C ARG A 60 0.78 -0.04 2.91
N PHE A 61 0.06 1.02 2.54
CA PHE A 61 -1.33 1.21 2.94
C PHE A 61 -2.24 0.10 2.42
N LEU A 62 -2.07 -0.31 1.16
CA LEU A 62 -2.83 -1.39 0.56
C LEU A 62 -2.57 -2.71 1.28
N VAL A 63 -1.29 -3.08 1.46
CA VAL A 63 -0.91 -4.33 2.15
C VAL A 63 -1.42 -4.33 3.59
N ALA A 64 -1.27 -3.23 4.32
CA ALA A 64 -1.80 -3.11 5.68
C ALA A 64 -3.34 -3.19 5.72
N GLY A 65 -4.01 -2.60 4.74
CA GLY A 65 -5.46 -2.68 4.59
C GLY A 65 -5.94 -4.10 4.34
N LEU A 66 -5.28 -4.83 3.42
CA LEU A 66 -5.57 -6.23 3.14
C LEU A 66 -5.32 -7.12 4.36
N LEU A 67 -4.22 -6.92 5.08
CA LEU A 67 -3.95 -7.62 6.33
C LEU A 67 -5.04 -7.35 7.37
N ARG A 68 -5.48 -6.10 7.49
CA ARG A 68 -6.58 -5.74 8.38
C ARG A 68 -7.87 -6.46 8.00
N VAL A 69 -8.27 -6.44 6.72
CA VAL A 69 -9.43 -7.18 6.22
C VAL A 69 -9.32 -8.67 6.55
N ALA A 70 -8.16 -9.26 6.22
CA ALA A 70 -7.83 -10.66 6.49
C ALA A 70 -7.99 -11.04 7.96
N THR A 71 -7.62 -10.17 8.90
CA THR A 71 -7.74 -10.43 10.34
C THR A 71 -9.10 -10.08 10.94
N THR A 72 -9.84 -9.15 10.34
CA THR A 72 -11.11 -8.65 10.91
C THR A 72 -12.31 -9.44 10.41
N SER A 73 -12.30 -9.95 9.18
CA SER A 73 -13.38 -10.81 8.67
C SER A 73 -13.15 -12.26 9.10
N PRO A 74 -14.00 -12.86 9.96
CA PRO A 74 -13.80 -14.23 10.43
C PRO A 74 -13.90 -15.25 9.28
N ARG A 75 -14.74 -14.95 8.29
CA ARG A 75 -14.95 -15.76 7.10
C ARG A 75 -13.68 -15.81 6.24
N VAL A 76 -13.13 -14.65 5.92
CA VAL A 76 -11.86 -14.56 5.18
C VAL A 76 -10.74 -15.20 5.98
N TYR A 77 -10.61 -14.87 7.27
CA TYR A 77 -9.55 -15.40 8.13
C TYR A 77 -9.51 -16.94 8.13
N ARG A 78 -10.66 -17.62 8.20
CA ARG A 78 -10.73 -19.09 8.17
C ARG A 78 -10.16 -19.69 6.88
N GLU A 79 -10.33 -19.02 5.75
CA GLU A 79 -9.81 -19.49 4.45
C GLU A 79 -8.29 -19.30 4.33
N ILE A 80 -7.75 -18.19 4.84
CA ILE A 80 -6.32 -17.86 4.70
C ILE A 80 -5.45 -18.26 5.90
N ALA A 81 -6.04 -18.58 7.05
CA ALA A 81 -5.32 -18.92 8.27
C ALA A 81 -4.30 -20.05 8.09
N PRO A 82 -4.60 -21.16 7.37
CA PRO A 82 -3.63 -22.24 7.16
C PRO A 82 -2.38 -21.80 6.38
N GLY A 83 -2.56 -20.94 5.37
CA GLY A 83 -1.45 -20.41 4.59
C GLY A 83 -0.64 -19.37 5.37
N LEU A 84 -1.32 -18.53 6.16
CA LEU A 84 -0.69 -17.50 6.98
C LEU A 84 0.16 -18.12 8.10
N SER A 85 -0.35 -19.15 8.78
CA SER A 85 0.39 -19.88 9.82
C SER A 85 1.62 -20.57 9.25
N ALA A 86 1.50 -21.29 8.12
CA ALA A 86 2.62 -21.95 7.45
C ALA A 86 3.73 -20.95 7.06
N MET A 87 3.37 -19.77 6.54
CA MET A 87 4.32 -18.72 6.19
C MET A 87 5.03 -18.16 7.44
N LEU A 88 4.30 -17.92 8.52
CA LEU A 88 4.85 -17.41 9.79
C LEU A 88 5.79 -18.42 10.45
N ASP A 89 5.44 -19.71 10.40
CA ASP A 89 6.26 -20.79 10.93
C ASP A 89 7.54 -20.99 10.12
N GLY A 90 7.48 -20.84 8.79
CA GLY A 90 8.66 -20.81 7.92
C GLY A 90 9.62 -19.63 8.22
N LEU A 91 9.08 -18.48 8.64
CA LEU A 91 9.90 -17.34 9.10
C LEU A 91 10.54 -17.61 10.46
N ARG A 92 9.83 -18.29 11.37
CA ARG A 92 10.33 -18.64 12.70
C ARG A 92 11.43 -19.71 12.65
N SER A 93 11.28 -20.72 11.79
CA SER A 93 12.27 -21.78 11.62
C SER A 93 13.61 -21.24 11.08
N ARG A 94 13.57 -20.29 10.13
CA ARG A 94 14.77 -19.58 9.63
C ARG A 94 15.53 -18.80 10.72
N ARG A 95 14.84 -18.26 11.73
CA ARG A 95 15.51 -17.57 12.85
C ARG A 95 16.16 -18.53 13.84
N ARG A 96 15.62 -19.73 14.04
CA ARG A 96 16.20 -20.75 14.93
C ARG A 96 17.48 -21.37 14.35
N GLY A 97 17.52 -21.66 13.04
CA GLY A 97 18.72 -22.19 12.39
C GLY A 97 19.94 -21.27 12.46
N ARG A 98 19.74 -19.95 12.61
CA ARG A 98 20.83 -18.96 12.73
C ARG A 98 21.45 -18.87 14.13
N LYS A 99 20.80 -19.40 15.17
CA LYS A 99 21.32 -19.38 16.55
C LYS A 99 22.05 -20.67 16.96
N ALA A 100 21.94 -21.75 16.19
CA ALA A 100 22.57 -23.04 16.48
C ALA A 100 23.94 -23.25 15.79
N GLY A 101 24.45 -22.25 15.08
CA GLY A 101 25.72 -22.29 14.35
C GLY A 101 26.76 -21.28 14.85
N LYS A 102 26.77 -20.99 16.16
CA LYS A 102 27.79 -20.15 16.80
C LYS A 102 28.35 -20.87 18.02
#